data_AF-A0AAN6AYI7-F1
#
_entry.id   AF-A0AAN6AYI7-F1
#
_cell.length_a   1.000
_cell.length_b   1.000
_cell.length_c   1.000
_cell.angle_alpha   90.00
_cell.angle_beta   90.00
_cell.angle_gamma   90.00
#
_symmetry.space_group_name_H-M   'P 1'
#
loop_
_entity.id
_entity.type
_entity.pdbx_description
1 polymer ?
#
loop_
_entity_poly.entity_id
_entity_poly.type
_entity_poly.pdbx_seq_one_letter_code
_entity_poly.pdbx_strand_id
1 'polypeptide(L)' 'MTKRAMSTGGYPMEVMTPGDPVNIPAATTTTIGGVKKMTTQDNSTATDVAGVVDDLNALISKLKAAGMM' A
#
# COMPACT_ATOMS: atom_id res chain seq x y z
N MET A 1 3.67 21.45 -15.60
CA MET A 1 5.02 21.58 -16.18
C MET A 1 6.00 21.32 -15.07
N THR A 2 6.76 20.22 -15.11
CA THR A 2 7.81 19.95 -14.11
C THR A 2 8.78 21.13 -14.12
N LYS A 3 8.84 21.90 -13.02
CA LYS A 3 9.78 23.02 -12.91
C LYS A 3 11.18 22.43 -12.66
N ARG A 4 12.03 22.47 -13.68
CA ARG A 4 13.43 22.04 -13.59
C ARG A 4 14.22 23.16 -12.90
N ALA A 5 14.85 22.89 -11.77
CA ALA A 5 15.87 23.78 -11.23
C ALA A 5 17.24 23.44 -11.86
N MET A 6 18.17 24.40 -11.86
CA MET A 6 19.53 24.17 -12.34
C MET A 6 20.46 24.12 -11.12
N SER A 7 21.23 23.04 -10.99
CA SER A 7 22.36 22.99 -10.07
C SER A 7 23.39 24.07 -10.46
N THR A 8 24.16 24.59 -9.50
CA THR A 8 25.31 25.49 -9.76
C THR A 8 26.29 24.91 -10.79
N GLY A 9 26.33 23.58 -10.93
CA GLY A 9 27.11 22.87 -11.96
C GLY A 9 26.41 22.73 -13.33
N GLY A 10 25.28 23.38 -13.58
CA GLY A 10 24.57 23.39 -14.86
C GLY A 10 23.74 22.13 -15.17
N TYR A 11 23.68 21.16 -14.25
CA TYR A 11 22.84 19.96 -14.42
C TYR A 11 21.39 20.25 -14.01
N PRO A 12 20.40 19.92 -14.86
CA PRO A 12 18.99 20.08 -14.52
C PRO A 12 18.60 19.06 -13.44
N MET A 13 17.95 19.53 -12.39
CA MET A 13 17.40 18.71 -11.30
C MET A 13 15.88 18.92 -11.22
N GLU A 14 15.15 17.82 -11.02
CA GLU A 14 13.72 17.90 -10.76
C GLU A 14 13.50 18.29 -9.29
N VAL A 15 12.74 19.36 -9.06
CA VAL A 15 12.42 19.85 -7.71
C VAL A 15 10.93 19.70 -7.50
N MET A 16 10.56 18.97 -6.44
CA MET A 16 9.17 18.86 -6.00
C MET A 16 8.78 20.14 -5.27
N THR A 17 7.72 20.80 -5.71
CA THR A 17 7.16 22.00 -5.08
C THR A 17 5.94 21.62 -4.22
N PRO A 18 5.58 22.42 -3.19
CA PRO A 18 4.47 22.10 -2.27
C PRO A 18 3.08 21.90 -2.92
N GLY A 19 2.92 22.23 -4.21
CA GLY A 19 1.67 22.07 -4.96
C GLY A 19 1.68 20.93 -5.99
N ASP A 20 2.77 20.18 -6.10
CA ASP A 20 2.83 19.04 -7.02
C ASP A 20 2.01 17.87 -6.47
N PRO A 21 1.13 17.24 -7.28
CA PRO A 21 0.32 16.12 -6.81
C PRO A 21 1.23 14.94 -6.45
N VAL A 22 1.16 14.51 -5.19
CA VAL A 22 1.84 13.30 -4.71
C VAL A 22 1.01 12.10 -5.15
N ASN A 23 1.46 11.38 -6.18
CA ASN A 23 0.91 10.08 -6.50
C ASN A 23 1.52 9.04 -5.55
N ILE A 24 0.71 8.45 -4.67
CA ILE A 24 1.16 7.36 -3.79
C ILE A 24 1.04 6.06 -4.59
N PRO A 25 2.17 5.40 -4.95
CA PRO A 25 2.11 4.13 -5.67
C PRO A 25 1.53 3.03 -4.78
N ALA A 26 1.04 1.96 -5.40
CA ALA A 26 0.71 0.74 -4.65
C ALA A 26 1.96 0.15 -4.01
N ALA A 27 1.83 -0.42 -2.81
CA ALA A 27 2.92 -1.13 -2.16
C ALA A 27 3.40 -2.32 -3.01
N THR A 28 4.71 -2.56 -3.02
CA THR A 28 5.33 -3.74 -3.63
C THR A 28 6.27 -4.41 -2.62
N THR A 29 6.81 -5.57 -2.96
CA THR A 29 7.76 -6.29 -2.09
C THR A 29 9.12 -5.58 -1.95
N THR A 30 9.41 -4.58 -2.77
CA THR A 30 10.69 -3.85 -2.78
C THR A 30 10.53 -2.34 -2.61
N THR A 31 9.31 -1.80 -2.69
CA THR A 31 9.04 -0.36 -2.70
C THR A 31 7.89 -0.01 -1.78
N ILE A 32 8.09 1.01 -0.94
CA ILE A 32 7.05 1.56 -0.06
C ILE A 32 5.95 2.16 -0.93
N GLY A 33 4.69 1.86 -0.58
CA GLY A 33 3.51 2.41 -1.23
C GLY A 33 2.28 2.27 -0.33
N GLY A 34 1.14 2.76 -0.82
CA GLY A 34 -0.14 2.67 -0.14
C GLY A 34 -0.82 1.32 -0.35
N VAL A 35 -1.68 0.96 0.61
CA VAL A 35 -2.61 -0.18 0.52
C VAL A 35 -4.03 0.32 0.76
N LYS A 36 -5.02 -0.45 0.31
CA LYS A 36 -6.42 -0.14 0.63
C LYS A 36 -6.75 -0.66 2.03
N LYS A 37 -7.75 -0.04 2.67
CA LYS A 37 -8.33 -0.58 3.90
C LYS A 37 -8.99 -1.92 3.60
N MET A 38 -8.70 -2.94 4.41
CA MET A 38 -9.36 -4.24 4.34
C MET A 38 -10.85 -4.13 4.67
N THR A 39 -11.67 -4.95 4.03
CA THR A 39 -13.01 -5.30 4.51
C THR A 39 -12.95 -5.84 5.95
N THR A 40 -13.91 -5.48 6.79
CA THR A 40 -14.00 -5.97 8.17
C THR A 40 -13.94 -7.50 8.25
N GLN A 41 -13.18 -8.00 9.21
CA GLN A 41 -13.16 -9.41 9.63
C GLN A 41 -13.75 -9.49 11.03
N ASP A 42 -14.78 -10.30 11.22
CA ASP A 42 -15.36 -10.55 12.53
C ASP A 42 -14.41 -11.39 13.39
N ASN A 43 -14.60 -11.35 14.71
CA ASN A 43 -13.82 -12.19 15.62
C ASN A 43 -14.15 -13.67 15.36
N SER A 44 -13.14 -14.53 15.40
CA SER A 44 -13.36 -15.98 15.35
C SER A 44 -14.13 -16.43 16.59
N THR A 45 -15.21 -17.17 16.37
CA THR A 45 -15.98 -17.86 17.42
C THR A 45 -15.91 -19.38 17.25
N ALA A 46 -14.94 -19.87 16.47
CA ALA A 46 -14.76 -21.28 16.20
C ALA A 46 -14.44 -22.06 17.49
N THR A 47 -15.10 -23.20 17.68
CA THR A 47 -14.88 -24.11 18.81
C THR A 47 -14.00 -25.30 18.46
N ASP A 48 -13.60 -25.42 17.20
CA ASP A 48 -12.76 -26.48 16.68
C ASP A 48 -11.70 -25.94 15.71
N VAL A 49 -10.73 -26.79 15.37
CA VAL A 49 -9.61 -26.42 14.49
C VAL A 49 -10.08 -26.13 13.06
N ALA A 50 -11.10 -26.84 12.58
CA ALA A 50 -11.61 -26.65 11.22
C ALA A 50 -12.18 -25.23 11.04
N GLY A 51 -12.99 -24.77 12.00
CA GLY A 51 -13.54 -23.41 11.99
C GLY A 51 -12.44 -22.34 12.10
N VAL A 52 -11.38 -22.56 12.88
CA VAL A 52 -10.24 -21.64 12.93
C VAL A 52 -9.53 -21.54 11.57
N VAL A 53 -9.37 -22.67 10.88
CA VAL A 53 -8.75 -22.71 9.55
C VAL A 53 -9.62 -21.95 8.54
N ASP A 54 -10.94 -22.08 8.61
CA ASP A 54 -11.86 -21.35 7.74
C ASP A 54 -11.80 -19.83 7.99
N ASP A 55 -11.84 -19.40 9.25
CA ASP A 55 -11.73 -17.99 9.65
C ASP A 55 -10.38 -17.39 9.23
N LEU A 56 -9.28 -18.17 9.35
CA LEU A 56 -7.95 -17.76 8.91
C LEU A 56 -7.89 -17.59 7.39
N ASN A 57 -8.41 -18.55 6.63
CA ASN A 57 -8.44 -18.47 5.18
C ASN A 57 -9.30 -17.28 4.70
N ALA A 58 -10.39 -16.98 5.39
CA ALA A 58 -11.19 -15.79 5.13
C ALA A 58 -10.39 -14.49 5.36
N LEU A 59 -9.62 -14.41 6.46
CA LEU A 59 -8.74 -13.26 6.73
C LEU A 59 -7.66 -13.11 5.65
N ILE A 60 -7.00 -14.21 5.27
CA ILE A 60 -5.95 -14.21 4.22
C ILE A 60 -6.52 -13.72 2.89
N SER A 61 -7.72 -14.17 2.52
CA SER A 61 -8.40 -13.72 1.30
C SER A 61 -8.65 -12.21 1.32
N LYS A 62 -9.13 -11.67 2.46
CA LYS A 62 -9.35 -10.24 2.66
C LYS A 62 -8.05 -9.42 2.61
N LEU A 63 -6.93 -9.94 3.16
CA LEU A 63 -5.61 -9.30 3.10
C LEU A 63 -5.13 -9.18 1.65
N LYS A 64 -5.23 -10.27 0.88
CA LYS A 64 -4.86 -10.31 -0.55
C LYS A 64 -5.71 -9.36 -1.39
N ALA A 65 -7.01 -9.32 -1.16
CA ALA A 65 -7.92 -8.41 -1.85
C ALA A 65 -7.58 -6.93 -1.60
N ALA A 66 -7.02 -6.61 -0.42
CA ALA A 66 -6.59 -5.26 -0.05
C ALA A 66 -5.17 -4.91 -0.56
N GLY A 67 -4.43 -5.87 -1.13
CA GLY A 67 -3.05 -5.70 -1.58
C GLY A 67 -2.03 -5.62 -0.44
N MET A 68 -2.34 -6.23 0.71
CA MET A 68 -1.43 -6.24 1.88
C MET A 68 -0.53 -7.47 1.95
N MET A 69 -0.76 -8.47 1.09
CA MET A 69 -0.04 -9.75 1.03
C MET A 69 0.16 -10.21 -0.40
#